data_AF-A0A0S7WW87-F1
#
_entry.id   AF-A0A0S7WW87-F1
#
_cell.length_a   1.000
_cell.length_b   1.000
_cell.length_c   1.000
_cell.angle_alpha   90.00
_cell.angle_beta   90.00
_cell.angle_gamma   90.00
#
_symmetry.space_group_name_H-M   'P 1'
#
loop_
_entity.id
_entity.type
_entity.pdbx_description
1 polymer ?
#
loop_
_entity_poly.entity_id
_entity_poly.type
_entity_poly.pdbx_seq_one_letter_code
_entity_poly.pdbx_strand_id
1 'polypeptide(L)'
;MKTADVIVETFPPGHLDEMGLGYSVLKEINPRLILTSITPFGQTGPYRDFNASDLIAQAMGGLMYLAGFPEDPPHKLHGSQAYHSASVQATLGTEIALYVRELTGRGQQVDVSMQESVLISLETAMQHYDLRKEIRRREYREAPITPGIGLYRCKDGYIFSYIAGGLAGAGWDVILDWLDSEGMVADLRGPEYEDVFALMGDIQKMIRMAETDLEALMAVVGKWGHINEVISAFMMKHTKQELYDGAAKRRLMQVPVQSPKDLLESTQLEALGYFVDVEHPELGTTLKYPGAPCYLISKTPWRISRRPPLIGEHNSEIYEKELGLSREQLAVLKQEGAI
;
A
#
# COMPACT_ATOMS: atom_id res chain seq x y z
N MET A 1 -14.76 -21.89 -21.13
CA MET A 1 -14.77 -20.65 -21.93
C MET A 1 -16.16 -20.14 -22.25
N LYS A 2 -17.07 -20.95 -22.81
CA LYS A 2 -18.45 -20.51 -23.14
C LYS A 2 -19.25 -19.98 -21.94
N THR A 3 -18.99 -20.50 -20.75
CA THR A 3 -19.68 -20.17 -19.49
C THR A 3 -18.90 -19.22 -18.59
N ALA A 4 -17.64 -18.92 -18.93
CA ALA A 4 -16.81 -18.06 -18.10
C ALA A 4 -17.17 -16.58 -18.33
N ASP A 5 -17.23 -15.80 -17.26
CA ASP A 5 -17.41 -14.35 -17.33
C ASP A 5 -16.08 -13.61 -17.53
N VAL A 6 -15.06 -14.04 -16.80
CA VAL A 6 -13.74 -13.42 -16.75
C VAL A 6 -12.67 -14.50 -16.84
N ILE A 7 -11.63 -14.24 -17.62
CA ILE A 7 -10.35 -14.96 -17.58
C ILE A 7 -9.29 -13.97 -17.12
N VAL A 8 -8.48 -14.39 -16.15
CA VAL A 8 -7.31 -13.63 -15.69
C VAL A 8 -6.07 -14.47 -15.99
N GLU A 9 -5.06 -13.85 -16.57
CA GLU A 9 -3.84 -14.54 -17.00
C GLU A 9 -2.61 -13.63 -16.81
N THR A 10 -1.45 -14.27 -16.66
CA THR A 10 -0.16 -13.61 -16.39
C THR A 10 0.95 -14.17 -17.30
N PHE A 11 0.61 -14.69 -18.47
CA PHE A 11 1.58 -15.23 -19.43
C PHE A 11 2.33 -14.09 -20.13
N PRO A 12 3.48 -14.39 -20.77
CA PRO A 12 4.14 -13.43 -21.65
C PRO A 12 3.20 -12.98 -22.78
N PRO A 13 3.36 -11.74 -23.29
CA PRO A 13 2.56 -11.26 -24.40
C PRO A 13 2.58 -12.20 -25.61
N GLY A 14 1.41 -12.43 -26.21
CA GLY A 14 1.24 -13.32 -27.37
C GLY A 14 1.13 -14.81 -27.04
N HIS A 15 1.43 -15.26 -25.82
CA HIS A 15 1.40 -16.69 -25.49
C HIS A 15 0.01 -17.32 -25.68
N LEU A 16 -1.06 -16.63 -25.25
CA LEU A 16 -2.42 -17.11 -25.49
C LEU A 16 -2.79 -17.10 -26.98
N ASP A 17 -2.26 -16.17 -27.78
CA ASP A 17 -2.48 -16.15 -29.22
C ASP A 17 -1.85 -17.39 -29.89
N GLU A 18 -0.64 -17.79 -29.46
CA GLU A 18 0.03 -19.01 -29.93
C GLU A 18 -0.77 -20.28 -29.60
N MET A 19 -1.45 -20.30 -28.47
CA MET A 19 -2.34 -21.39 -28.06
C MET A 19 -3.71 -21.36 -28.76
N GLY A 20 -4.00 -20.35 -29.60
CA GLY A 20 -5.32 -20.14 -30.19
C GLY A 20 -6.39 -19.69 -29.17
N LEU A 21 -5.95 -19.17 -28.02
CA LEU A 21 -6.76 -18.68 -26.90
C LEU A 21 -6.64 -17.16 -26.71
N GLY A 22 -6.18 -16.45 -27.74
CA GLY A 22 -6.14 -14.99 -27.76
C GLY A 22 -7.52 -14.35 -27.68
N TYR A 23 -7.59 -13.07 -27.30
CA TYR A 23 -8.86 -12.37 -27.13
C TYR A 23 -9.70 -12.32 -28.41
N SER A 24 -9.05 -12.17 -29.56
CA SER A 24 -9.71 -12.17 -30.88
C SER A 24 -10.53 -13.44 -31.11
N VAL A 25 -9.96 -14.60 -30.75
CA VAL A 25 -10.62 -15.92 -30.85
C VAL A 25 -11.67 -16.09 -29.74
N LEU A 26 -11.30 -15.78 -28.49
CA LEU A 26 -12.18 -15.98 -27.35
C LEU A 26 -13.47 -15.14 -27.44
N LYS A 27 -13.40 -13.93 -28.00
CA LYS A 27 -14.56 -13.06 -28.23
C LYS A 27 -15.55 -13.67 -29.23
N GLU A 28 -15.10 -14.44 -30.21
CA GLU A 28 -15.99 -15.14 -31.15
C GLU A 28 -16.75 -16.28 -30.43
N ILE A 29 -16.09 -16.97 -29.50
CA ILE A 29 -16.68 -18.05 -28.70
C ILE A 29 -17.66 -17.50 -27.67
N ASN A 30 -17.30 -16.40 -27.00
CA ASN A 30 -18.12 -15.73 -26.00
C ASN A 30 -17.96 -14.20 -26.11
N PRO A 31 -18.87 -13.50 -26.80
CA PRO A 31 -18.81 -12.04 -26.98
C PRO A 31 -18.95 -11.22 -25.69
N ARG A 32 -19.33 -11.86 -24.57
CA ARG A 32 -19.46 -11.26 -23.23
C ARG A 32 -18.21 -11.46 -22.36
N LEU A 33 -17.22 -12.22 -22.83
CA LEU A 33 -16.05 -12.57 -22.03
C LEU A 33 -15.14 -11.37 -21.80
N ILE A 34 -14.65 -11.23 -20.58
CA ILE A 34 -13.58 -10.29 -20.24
C ILE A 34 -12.27 -11.07 -20.11
N LEU A 35 -11.24 -10.66 -20.84
CA LEU A 35 -9.89 -11.19 -20.68
C LEU A 35 -9.02 -10.13 -20.00
N THR A 36 -8.51 -10.43 -18.81
CA THR A 36 -7.58 -9.56 -18.08
C THR A 36 -6.17 -10.14 -18.16
N SER A 37 -5.30 -9.45 -18.87
CA SER A 37 -3.90 -9.80 -19.10
C SER A 37 -3.02 -8.96 -18.20
N ILE A 38 -2.28 -9.58 -17.28
CA ILE A 38 -1.35 -8.88 -16.38
C ILE A 38 0.08 -9.21 -16.81
N THR A 39 0.78 -8.23 -17.34
CA THR A 39 2.13 -8.41 -17.87
C THR A 39 3.11 -7.41 -17.24
N PRO A 40 4.42 -7.68 -17.25
CA PRO A 40 5.42 -6.77 -16.71
C PRO A 40 5.35 -5.32 -17.22
N PHE A 41 5.18 -5.17 -18.54
CA PHE A 41 5.33 -3.89 -19.23
C PHE A 41 4.16 -3.58 -20.19
N GLY A 42 3.07 -4.34 -20.13
CA GLY A 42 1.93 -4.24 -21.04
C GLY A 42 2.05 -5.15 -22.25
N GLN A 43 0.93 -5.35 -22.96
CA GLN A 43 0.87 -6.14 -24.21
C GLN A 43 1.51 -5.40 -25.40
N THR A 44 1.82 -4.12 -25.23
CA THR A 44 2.37 -3.23 -26.26
C THR A 44 3.56 -2.42 -25.75
N GLY A 45 4.25 -1.73 -26.64
CA GLY A 45 5.40 -0.89 -26.29
C GLY A 45 6.76 -1.60 -26.41
N PRO A 46 7.86 -0.84 -26.17
CA PRO A 46 9.23 -1.29 -26.47
C PRO A 46 9.73 -2.40 -25.53
N TYR A 47 9.17 -2.51 -24.33
CA TYR A 47 9.58 -3.49 -23.32
C TYR A 47 8.60 -4.64 -23.16
N ARG A 48 7.57 -4.76 -24.00
CA ARG A 48 6.52 -5.79 -23.85
C ARG A 48 7.09 -7.21 -23.73
N ASP A 49 8.15 -7.51 -24.46
CA ASP A 49 8.75 -8.85 -24.54
C ASP A 49 9.78 -9.10 -23.42
N PHE A 50 9.92 -8.18 -22.45
CA PHE A 50 10.86 -8.33 -21.34
C PHE A 50 10.22 -9.06 -20.17
N ASN A 51 10.97 -10.00 -19.59
CA ASN A 51 10.61 -10.61 -18.32
C ASN A 51 10.91 -9.67 -17.15
N ALA A 52 10.04 -9.65 -16.14
CA ALA A 52 10.28 -8.93 -14.91
C ALA A 52 9.88 -9.73 -13.67
N SER A 53 10.65 -9.54 -12.62
CA SER A 53 10.21 -9.84 -11.25
C SER A 53 9.63 -8.57 -10.62
N ASP A 54 9.04 -8.72 -9.42
CA ASP A 54 8.62 -7.59 -8.58
C ASP A 54 9.74 -6.54 -8.42
N LEU A 55 10.99 -6.96 -8.22
CA LEU A 55 12.13 -6.04 -8.12
C LEU A 55 12.34 -5.20 -9.39
N ILE A 56 12.30 -5.85 -10.56
CA ILE A 56 12.51 -5.19 -11.85
C ILE A 56 11.38 -4.19 -12.12
N ALA A 57 10.13 -4.60 -11.86
CA ALA A 57 8.97 -3.72 -12.04
C ALA A 57 8.98 -2.53 -11.06
N GLN A 58 9.39 -2.72 -9.80
CA GLN A 58 9.56 -1.62 -8.85
C GLN A 58 10.64 -0.62 -9.30
N ALA A 59 11.76 -1.11 -9.86
CA ALA A 59 12.82 -0.26 -10.38
C ALA A 59 12.38 0.51 -11.63
N MET A 60 11.83 -0.19 -12.61
CA MET A 60 11.38 0.38 -13.89
C MET A 60 10.16 1.28 -13.74
N GLY A 61 9.32 1.04 -12.74
CA GLY A 61 8.19 1.90 -12.37
C GLY A 61 8.59 3.10 -11.51
N GLY A 62 9.87 3.26 -11.17
CA GLY A 62 10.41 4.43 -10.45
C GLY A 62 10.26 4.39 -8.94
N LEU A 63 9.58 3.39 -8.36
CA LEU A 63 9.29 3.36 -6.92
C LEU A 63 10.55 3.24 -6.08
N MET A 64 11.52 2.44 -6.54
CA MET A 64 12.82 2.33 -5.88
C MET A 64 13.62 3.63 -5.93
N TYR A 65 13.45 4.44 -6.99
CA TYR A 65 14.20 5.70 -7.13
C TYR A 65 13.91 6.65 -5.97
N LEU A 66 12.70 6.62 -5.40
CA LEU A 66 12.29 7.44 -4.27
C LEU A 66 12.41 6.73 -2.92
N ALA A 67 12.82 5.46 -2.89
CA ALA A 67 12.86 4.66 -1.68
C ALA A 67 14.28 4.56 -1.08
N GLY A 68 14.38 4.77 0.23
CA GLY A 68 15.63 4.76 0.98
C GLY A 68 16.20 6.15 1.17
N PHE A 69 17.50 6.24 1.39
CA PHE A 69 18.18 7.47 1.78
C PHE A 69 19.09 8.02 0.66
N PRO A 70 19.44 9.32 0.68
CA PRO A 70 20.32 9.92 -0.32
C PRO A 70 21.70 9.25 -0.42
N GLU A 71 22.24 8.81 0.71
CA GLU A 71 23.60 8.24 0.82
C GLU A 71 23.66 6.77 0.38
N ASP A 72 22.51 6.11 0.29
CA ASP A 72 22.42 4.69 -0.05
C ASP A 72 21.97 4.49 -1.51
N PRO A 73 22.30 3.33 -2.10
CA PRO A 73 21.62 2.87 -3.31
C PRO A 73 20.09 2.82 -3.10
N PRO A 74 19.29 2.95 -4.17
CA PRO A 74 17.83 2.76 -4.12
C PRO A 74 17.42 1.51 -3.34
N HIS A 75 16.54 1.65 -2.35
CA HIS A 75 16.08 0.52 -1.55
C HIS A 75 14.89 -0.17 -2.23
N LYS A 76 14.84 -1.50 -2.13
CA LYS A 76 13.64 -2.27 -2.45
C LYS A 76 12.63 -2.10 -1.31
N LEU A 77 11.37 -1.85 -1.63
CA LEU A 77 10.32 -1.88 -0.62
C LEU A 77 10.04 -3.30 -0.14
N HIS A 78 9.53 -3.40 1.09
CA HIS A 78 9.16 -4.68 1.69
C HIS A 78 8.06 -5.39 0.89
N GLY A 79 8.14 -6.71 0.81
CA GLY A 79 7.13 -7.56 0.17
C GLY A 79 7.16 -7.47 -1.36
N SER A 80 5.98 -7.64 -1.96
CA SER A 80 5.78 -7.75 -3.42
C SER A 80 4.92 -6.60 -3.95
N GLN A 81 5.36 -5.36 -3.70
CA GLN A 81 4.58 -4.15 -3.98
C GLN A 81 4.14 -4.05 -5.45
N ALA A 82 4.99 -4.38 -6.41
CA ALA A 82 4.61 -4.30 -7.82
C ALA A 82 3.54 -5.33 -8.18
N TYR A 83 3.62 -6.56 -7.65
CA TYR A 83 2.58 -7.57 -7.85
C TYR A 83 1.25 -7.12 -7.22
N HIS A 84 1.29 -6.55 -6.02
CA HIS A 84 0.07 -6.05 -5.36
C HIS A 84 -0.55 -4.87 -6.11
N SER A 85 0.24 -3.87 -6.53
CA SER A 85 -0.25 -2.75 -7.30
C SER A 85 -0.89 -3.21 -8.61
N ALA A 86 -0.24 -4.11 -9.35
CA ALA A 86 -0.81 -4.68 -10.58
C ALA A 86 -2.10 -5.47 -10.33
N SER A 87 -2.16 -6.26 -9.25
CA SER A 87 -3.36 -7.03 -8.90
C SER A 87 -4.56 -6.14 -8.57
N VAL A 88 -4.32 -5.02 -7.87
CA VAL A 88 -5.37 -4.04 -7.55
C VAL A 88 -5.86 -3.36 -8.82
N GLN A 89 -4.95 -2.93 -9.70
CA GLN A 89 -5.33 -2.31 -10.98
C GLN A 89 -6.06 -3.30 -11.90
N ALA A 90 -5.62 -4.57 -11.92
CA ALA A 90 -6.30 -5.62 -12.66
C ALA A 90 -7.73 -5.85 -12.15
N THR A 91 -7.90 -5.96 -10.83
CA THR A 91 -9.23 -6.10 -10.21
C THR A 91 -10.13 -4.93 -10.60
N LEU A 92 -9.65 -3.69 -10.44
CA LEU A 92 -10.40 -2.48 -10.80
C LEU A 92 -10.76 -2.47 -12.30
N GLY A 93 -9.80 -2.78 -13.18
CA GLY A 93 -10.03 -2.82 -14.62
C GLY A 93 -11.05 -3.89 -15.01
N THR A 94 -10.99 -5.08 -14.41
CA THR A 94 -11.96 -6.15 -14.59
C THR A 94 -13.36 -5.73 -14.11
N GLU A 95 -13.48 -5.11 -12.94
CA GLU A 95 -14.77 -4.65 -12.39
C GLU A 95 -15.39 -3.57 -13.27
N ILE A 96 -14.60 -2.61 -13.76
CA ILE A 96 -15.06 -1.60 -14.73
C ILE A 96 -15.52 -2.29 -16.02
N ALA A 97 -14.78 -3.27 -16.52
CA ALA A 97 -15.16 -4.03 -17.71
C ALA A 97 -16.47 -4.80 -17.50
N LEU A 98 -16.68 -5.39 -16.32
CA LEU A 98 -17.94 -6.06 -15.95
C LEU A 98 -19.09 -5.06 -15.94
N TYR A 99 -18.89 -3.87 -15.37
CA TYR A 99 -19.90 -2.82 -15.36
C TYR A 99 -20.26 -2.35 -16.78
N VAL A 100 -19.26 -2.10 -17.63
CA VAL A 100 -19.47 -1.74 -19.05
C VAL A 100 -20.19 -2.85 -19.81
N ARG A 101 -19.89 -4.12 -19.50
CA ARG A 101 -20.57 -5.26 -20.10
C ARG A 101 -22.06 -5.33 -19.74
N GLU A 102 -22.46 -4.93 -18.54
CA GLU A 102 -23.88 -4.83 -18.17
C GLU A 102 -24.62 -3.77 -19.00
N LEU A 103 -23.94 -2.68 -19.36
CA LEU A 103 -24.53 -1.61 -20.17
C LEU A 103 -24.58 -1.95 -21.67
N THR A 104 -23.54 -2.60 -22.18
CA THR A 104 -23.33 -2.79 -23.63
C THR A 104 -23.66 -4.20 -24.12
N GLY A 105 -23.74 -5.15 -23.20
CA GLY A 105 -23.87 -6.57 -23.51
C GLY A 105 -22.59 -7.22 -24.04
N ARG A 106 -21.45 -6.51 -24.09
CA ARG A 106 -20.19 -6.99 -24.71
C ARG A 106 -19.03 -6.98 -23.72
N GLY A 107 -18.16 -7.97 -23.84
CA GLY A 107 -16.89 -8.05 -23.12
C GLY A 107 -15.78 -7.25 -23.79
N GLN A 108 -14.63 -7.20 -23.13
CA GLN A 108 -13.43 -6.47 -23.56
C GLN A 108 -12.16 -7.10 -23.00
N GLN A 109 -11.01 -6.79 -23.61
CA GLN A 109 -9.72 -7.12 -23.04
C GLN A 109 -9.25 -5.97 -22.15
N VAL A 110 -8.72 -6.33 -20.98
CA VAL A 110 -8.09 -5.42 -20.02
C VAL A 110 -6.60 -5.76 -20.01
N ASP A 111 -5.76 -4.85 -20.49
CA ASP A 111 -4.30 -4.95 -20.43
C ASP A 111 -3.79 -4.19 -19.21
N VAL A 112 -3.00 -4.87 -18.38
CA VAL A 112 -2.46 -4.32 -17.13
C VAL A 112 -0.95 -4.48 -17.13
N SER A 113 -0.27 -3.34 -17.23
CA SER A 113 1.19 -3.26 -17.05
C SER A 113 1.54 -3.13 -15.57
N MET A 114 2.41 -4.02 -15.07
CA MET A 114 2.96 -3.89 -13.72
C MET A 114 3.74 -2.58 -13.56
N GLN A 115 4.50 -2.17 -14.56
CA GLN A 115 5.27 -0.92 -14.53
C GLN A 115 4.35 0.30 -14.37
N GLU A 116 3.28 0.38 -15.16
CA GLU A 116 2.31 1.49 -15.08
C GLU A 116 1.56 1.49 -13.75
N SER A 117 1.25 0.30 -13.24
CA SER A 117 0.60 0.14 -11.93
C SER A 117 1.48 0.66 -10.79
N VAL A 118 2.80 0.43 -10.87
CA VAL A 118 3.77 0.97 -9.91
C VAL A 118 3.91 2.49 -10.05
N LEU A 119 3.87 3.02 -11.27
CA LEU A 119 4.03 4.46 -11.53
C LEU A 119 3.04 5.33 -10.74
N ILE A 120 1.80 4.85 -10.56
CA ILE A 120 0.76 5.54 -9.78
C ILE A 120 1.20 5.74 -8.33
N SER A 121 2.04 4.85 -7.80
CA SER A 121 2.54 4.92 -6.42
C SER A 121 3.61 6.00 -6.21
N LEU A 122 4.04 6.71 -7.25
CA LEU A 122 5.01 7.81 -7.14
C LEU A 122 4.36 9.13 -6.67
N GLU A 123 3.06 9.12 -6.38
CA GLU A 123 2.28 10.25 -5.87
C GLU A 123 2.51 11.54 -6.68
N THR A 124 3.20 12.51 -6.07
CA THR A 124 3.43 13.85 -6.61
C THR A 124 4.72 13.96 -7.43
N ALA A 125 5.49 12.88 -7.60
CA ALA A 125 6.81 12.94 -8.24
C ALA A 125 6.74 13.34 -9.72
N MET A 126 5.71 12.89 -10.45
CA MET A 126 5.48 13.31 -11.84
C MET A 126 5.13 14.81 -11.90
N GLN A 127 4.26 15.27 -11.01
CA GLN A 127 3.83 16.66 -10.89
C GLN A 127 5.01 17.58 -10.53
N HIS A 128 5.96 17.12 -9.71
CA HIS A 128 7.18 17.87 -9.40
C HIS A 128 7.99 18.15 -10.67
N TYR A 129 8.18 17.16 -11.53
CA TYR A 129 8.86 17.37 -12.80
C TYR A 129 8.02 18.25 -13.74
N ASP A 130 6.71 18.02 -13.86
CA ASP A 130 5.87 18.80 -14.76
C ASP A 130 5.85 20.29 -14.40
N LEU A 131 5.73 20.63 -13.12
CA LEU A 131 5.60 22.00 -12.64
C LEU A 131 6.95 22.69 -12.42
N ARG A 132 7.93 22.00 -11.82
CA ARG A 132 9.22 22.60 -11.41
C ARG A 132 10.38 22.26 -12.35
N LYS A 133 10.21 21.28 -13.24
CA LYS A 133 11.30 20.70 -14.06
C LYS A 133 12.43 20.10 -13.23
N GLU A 134 12.11 19.69 -12.01
CA GLU A 134 13.04 19.08 -11.06
C GLU A 134 12.67 17.61 -10.84
N ILE A 135 13.66 16.73 -10.94
CA ILE A 135 13.48 15.32 -10.60
C ILE A 135 13.52 15.21 -9.08
N ARG A 136 12.38 14.82 -8.48
CA ARG A 136 12.28 14.58 -7.04
C ARG A 136 13.27 13.49 -6.62
N ARG A 137 14.02 13.72 -5.54
CA ARG A 137 15.02 12.78 -5.01
C ARG A 137 14.61 12.26 -3.64
N ARG A 138 15.31 11.23 -3.18
CA ARG A 138 15.25 10.75 -1.80
C ARG A 138 15.72 11.86 -0.86
N GLU A 139 15.16 11.91 0.34
CA GLU A 139 15.47 12.91 1.35
C GLU A 139 15.74 12.26 2.71
N TYR A 140 16.48 12.97 3.57
CA TYR A 140 16.71 12.78 5.02
C TYR A 140 16.87 11.33 5.54
N ARG A 141 18.06 10.99 6.07
CA ARG A 141 18.29 9.73 6.80
C ARG A 141 17.72 9.72 8.22
N GLU A 142 17.87 10.84 8.92
CA GLU A 142 17.37 10.99 10.28
C GLU A 142 16.07 11.78 10.26
N ALA A 143 15.02 11.13 10.76
CA ALA A 143 13.75 11.76 11.05
C ALA A 143 13.84 12.39 12.46
N PRO A 144 13.18 13.54 12.67
CA PRO A 144 12.00 14.03 11.95
C PRO A 144 12.28 14.96 10.76
N ILE A 145 11.27 15.14 9.89
CA ILE A 145 11.29 16.04 8.73
C ILE A 145 11.36 17.50 9.19
N THR A 146 10.55 17.84 10.20
CA THR A 146 10.59 19.08 10.96
C THR A 146 10.26 18.75 12.43
N PRO A 147 10.61 19.59 13.41
CA PRO A 147 10.28 19.27 14.80
C PRO A 147 8.78 18.99 14.97
N GLY A 148 8.47 17.84 15.57
CA GLY A 148 7.10 17.35 15.77
C GLY A 148 6.53 16.51 14.62
N ILE A 149 7.15 16.52 13.42
CA ILE A 149 6.68 15.80 12.23
C ILE A 149 7.74 14.81 11.73
N GLY A 150 7.53 13.52 12.01
CA GLY A 150 8.37 12.45 11.51
C GLY A 150 8.47 11.27 12.46
N LEU A 151 9.46 10.40 12.24
CA LEU A 151 9.72 9.23 13.07
C LEU A 151 10.56 9.61 14.29
N TYR A 152 10.11 9.17 15.47
CA TYR A 152 10.79 9.34 16.75
C TYR A 152 11.05 7.98 17.40
N ARG A 153 12.22 7.85 18.02
CA ARG A 153 12.57 6.64 18.79
C ARG A 153 11.85 6.65 20.14
N CYS A 154 11.25 5.52 20.47
CA CYS A 154 10.57 5.26 21.74
C CYS A 154 11.32 4.15 22.51
N LYS A 155 10.88 3.85 23.74
CA LYS A 155 11.47 2.80 24.57
C LYS A 155 11.45 1.40 23.92
N ASP A 156 10.41 1.11 23.15
CA ASP A 156 10.11 -0.21 22.58
C ASP A 156 9.92 -0.20 21.04
N GLY A 157 10.40 0.85 20.36
CA GLY A 157 10.31 0.95 18.91
C GLY A 157 10.33 2.39 18.40
N TYR A 158 9.49 2.67 17.41
CA TYR A 158 9.36 3.99 16.79
C TYR A 158 7.89 4.42 16.75
N ILE A 159 7.68 5.73 16.80
CA ILE A 159 6.37 6.36 16.57
C ILE A 159 6.50 7.38 15.46
N PHE A 160 5.52 7.44 14.57
CA PHE A 160 5.38 8.55 13.65
C PHE A 160 4.53 9.62 14.33
N SER A 161 5.11 10.80 14.54
CA SER A 161 4.43 11.97 15.09
C SER A 161 4.12 12.94 13.97
N TYR A 162 2.93 13.56 14.04
CA TYR A 162 2.55 14.68 13.19
C TYR A 162 1.97 15.80 14.04
N ILE A 163 2.82 16.75 14.41
CA ILE A 163 2.47 17.95 15.17
C ILE A 163 2.70 19.16 14.25
N ALA A 164 1.71 19.44 13.40
CA ALA A 164 1.77 20.58 12.47
C ALA A 164 1.16 21.87 13.03
N GLY A 165 0.48 21.80 14.18
CA GLY A 165 -0.34 22.90 14.68
C GLY A 165 -1.58 23.16 13.80
N GLY A 166 -2.65 23.71 14.39
CA GLY A 166 -3.81 24.20 13.63
C GLY A 166 -4.59 23.13 12.84
N LEU A 167 -4.76 23.33 11.53
CA LEU A 167 -5.79 22.74 10.66
C LEU A 167 -5.85 21.20 10.61
N ALA A 168 -4.78 20.51 11.04
CA ALA A 168 -4.64 19.06 10.96
C ALA A 168 -4.64 18.35 12.33
N GLY A 169 -4.82 19.05 13.46
CA GLY A 169 -4.82 18.40 14.78
C GLY A 169 -4.66 19.37 15.96
N ALA A 170 -4.34 18.83 17.14
CA ALA A 170 -4.04 19.67 18.30
C ALA A 170 -2.80 20.55 18.06
N GLY A 171 -2.85 21.77 18.61
CA GLY A 171 -1.79 22.77 18.53
C GLY A 171 -0.55 22.43 19.35
N TRP A 172 0.51 23.22 19.15
CA TRP A 172 1.76 23.13 19.93
C TRP A 172 1.53 23.28 21.44
N ASP A 173 0.53 24.06 21.86
CA ASP A 173 0.18 24.23 23.27
C ASP A 173 -0.13 22.89 23.96
N VAL A 174 -0.80 21.97 23.27
CA VAL A 174 -1.25 20.70 23.86
C VAL A 174 -0.07 19.74 24.11
N ILE A 175 0.94 19.74 23.24
CA ILE A 175 2.15 18.95 23.47
C ILE A 175 3.02 19.61 24.55
N LEU A 176 3.09 20.94 24.61
CA LEU A 176 3.80 21.67 25.67
C LEU A 176 3.15 21.42 27.04
N ASP A 177 1.82 21.42 27.13
CA ASP A 177 1.09 21.09 28.36
C ASP A 177 1.37 19.65 28.81
N TRP A 178 1.49 18.71 27.86
CA TRP A 178 1.83 17.33 28.19
C TRP A 178 3.28 17.22 28.67
N LEU A 179 4.23 17.86 27.98
CA LEU A 179 5.61 17.95 28.42
C LEU A 179 5.74 18.57 29.83
N ASP A 180 4.96 19.62 30.11
CA ASP A 180 4.93 20.30 31.40
C ASP A 180 4.37 19.42 32.51
N SER A 181 3.32 18.65 32.22
CA SER A 181 2.76 17.68 33.17
C SER A 181 3.76 16.61 33.64
N GLU A 182 4.84 16.41 32.88
CA GLU A 182 5.92 15.49 33.20
C GLU A 182 7.25 16.18 33.56
N GLY A 183 7.24 17.52 33.66
CA GLY A 183 8.41 18.33 34.00
C GLY A 183 9.50 18.35 32.91
N MET A 184 9.14 18.07 31.65
CA MET A 184 10.07 17.96 30.51
C MET A 184 9.92 19.11 29.50
N VAL A 185 9.12 20.14 29.80
CA VAL A 185 8.94 21.30 28.90
C VAL A 185 10.19 22.16 28.75
N ALA A 186 11.18 21.96 29.65
CA ALA A 186 12.43 22.70 29.70
C ALA A 186 12.19 24.23 29.61
N ASP A 187 12.72 24.88 28.59
CA ASP A 187 12.62 26.31 28.27
C ASP A 187 11.64 26.61 27.12
N LEU A 188 10.92 25.61 26.60
CA LEU A 188 10.06 25.76 25.42
C LEU A 188 8.85 26.67 25.62
N ARG A 189 8.53 27.05 26.88
CA ARG A 189 7.53 28.10 27.19
C ARG A 189 8.12 29.51 27.31
N GLY A 190 9.41 29.68 27.00
CA GLY A 190 10.03 31.00 26.97
C GLY A 190 9.44 31.89 25.86
N PRO A 191 9.45 33.22 26.03
CA PRO A 191 8.97 34.16 25.01
C PRO A 191 9.72 34.03 23.68
N GLU A 192 10.91 33.43 23.69
CA GLU A 192 11.72 33.13 22.52
C GLU A 192 11.14 32.04 21.61
N TYR A 193 10.22 31.21 22.11
CA TYR A 193 9.61 30.08 21.39
C TYR A 193 8.13 30.30 21.06
N GLU A 194 7.44 31.25 21.70
CA GLU A 194 6.05 31.60 21.38
C GLU A 194 5.90 32.01 19.90
N ASP A 195 6.79 32.89 19.42
CA ASP A 195 6.81 33.31 18.02
C ASP A 195 7.17 32.16 17.05
N VAL A 196 7.99 31.20 17.51
CA VAL A 196 8.39 30.03 16.72
C VAL A 196 7.23 29.07 16.55
N PHE A 197 6.50 28.74 17.62
CA PHE A 197 5.35 27.84 17.54
C PHE A 197 4.16 28.47 16.80
N ALA A 198 3.97 29.79 16.94
CA ALA A 198 3.00 30.53 16.13
C ALA A 198 3.32 30.47 14.63
N LEU A 199 4.61 30.56 14.25
CA LEU A 199 5.04 30.41 12.87
C LEU A 199 4.94 28.96 12.37
N MET A 200 5.29 27.98 13.21
CA MET A 200 5.18 26.56 12.87
C MET A 200 3.73 26.10 12.69
N GLY A 201 2.77 26.74 13.38
CA GLY A 201 1.34 26.49 13.21
C GLY A 201 0.71 27.14 11.96
N ASP A 202 1.43 28.01 11.24
CA ASP A 202 0.97 28.68 10.02
C ASP A 202 1.93 28.42 8.84
N ILE A 203 1.73 27.27 8.20
CA ILE A 203 2.52 26.81 7.03
C ILE A 203 2.50 27.86 5.90
N GLN A 204 1.39 28.59 5.70
CA GLN A 204 1.33 29.60 4.64
C GLN A 204 2.22 30.80 4.93
N LYS A 205 2.31 31.22 6.20
CA LYS A 205 3.21 32.29 6.61
C LYS A 205 4.67 31.88 6.45
N MET A 206 5.01 30.62 6.75
CA MET A 206 6.35 30.08 6.54
C MET A 206 6.75 30.08 5.05
N ILE A 207 5.85 29.66 4.14
CA ILE A 207 6.09 29.66 2.70
C ILE A 207 6.32 31.10 2.20
N ARG A 208 5.50 32.07 2.63
CA ARG A 208 5.67 33.48 2.26
C ARG A 208 7.00 34.05 2.78
N MET A 209 7.42 33.68 3.99
CA MET A 209 8.69 34.12 4.56
C MET A 209 9.90 33.52 3.83
N ALA A 210 9.82 32.27 3.36
CA ALA A 210 10.88 31.67 2.55
C ALA A 210 11.16 32.46 1.26
N GLU A 211 10.18 33.19 0.73
CA GLU A 211 10.32 34.03 -0.46
C GLU A 211 10.75 35.48 -0.14
N THR A 212 10.49 35.98 1.07
CA THR A 212 10.63 37.42 1.41
C THR A 212 11.73 37.73 2.41
N ASP A 213 12.04 36.82 3.35
CA ASP A 213 13.03 37.03 4.40
C ASP A 213 13.64 35.69 4.86
N LEU A 214 14.66 35.25 4.11
CA LEU A 214 15.36 33.99 4.36
C LEU A 214 16.17 34.03 5.67
N GLU A 215 16.68 35.18 6.09
CA GLU A 215 17.47 35.32 7.32
C GLU A 215 16.60 35.10 8.57
N ALA A 216 15.39 35.69 8.60
CA ALA A 216 14.44 35.47 9.67
C ALA A 216 13.99 34.00 9.76
N LEU A 217 13.80 33.33 8.61
CA LEU A 217 13.47 31.90 8.59
C LEU A 217 14.63 31.05 9.13
N MET A 218 15.88 31.35 8.73
CA MET A 218 17.06 30.63 9.21
C MET A 218 17.28 30.79 10.73
N ALA A 219 16.96 31.96 11.30
CA ALA A 219 17.00 32.18 12.74
C ALA A 219 16.00 31.29 13.50
N VAL A 220 14.82 31.05 12.92
CA VAL A 220 13.82 30.13 13.48
C VAL A 220 14.27 28.68 13.34
N VAL A 221 14.82 28.29 12.19
CA VAL A 221 15.38 26.95 11.95
C VAL A 221 16.54 26.64 12.91
N GLY A 222 17.34 27.63 13.30
CA GLY A 222 18.39 27.46 14.32
C GLY A 222 17.86 26.98 15.68
N LYS A 223 16.59 27.28 16.02
CA LYS A 223 15.93 26.82 17.26
C LYS A 223 15.29 25.44 17.14
N TRP A 224 15.16 24.91 15.91
CA TRP A 224 14.51 23.61 15.66
C TRP A 224 15.29 22.43 16.24
N GLY A 225 16.62 22.52 16.28
CA GLY A 225 17.47 21.48 16.86
C GLY A 225 17.09 21.22 18.32
N HIS A 226 17.02 22.28 19.12
CA HIS A 226 16.66 22.18 20.54
C HIS A 226 15.23 21.68 20.77
N ILE A 227 14.25 22.20 20.01
CA ILE A 227 12.86 21.72 20.07
C ILE A 227 12.81 20.21 19.79
N ASN A 228 13.55 19.76 18.78
CA ASN A 228 13.59 18.36 18.42
C ASN A 228 14.27 17.49 19.49
N GLU A 229 15.33 17.98 20.13
CA GLU A 229 16.01 17.28 21.23
C GLU A 229 15.06 17.05 22.41
N VAL A 230 14.31 18.08 22.83
CA VAL A 230 13.35 17.98 23.92
C VAL A 230 12.22 17.00 23.59
N ILE A 231 11.64 17.09 22.40
CA ILE A 231 10.58 16.17 21.95
C ILE A 231 11.13 14.73 21.86
N SER A 232 12.34 14.56 21.31
CA SER A 232 12.96 13.23 21.20
C SER A 232 13.24 12.62 22.57
N ALA A 233 13.73 13.41 23.52
CA ALA A 233 13.96 12.97 24.89
C ALA A 233 12.64 12.51 25.57
N PHE A 234 11.56 13.25 25.34
CA PHE A 234 10.23 12.87 25.79
C PHE A 234 9.78 11.55 25.17
N MET A 235 9.81 11.42 23.84
CA MET A 235 9.37 10.20 23.15
C MET A 235 10.15 8.96 23.59
N MET A 236 11.46 9.10 23.86
CA MET A 236 12.31 7.99 24.31
C MET A 236 11.94 7.44 25.70
N LYS A 237 11.31 8.25 26.56
CA LYS A 237 10.92 7.83 27.91
C LYS A 237 9.68 6.93 27.92
N HIS A 238 8.82 7.06 26.90
CA HIS A 238 7.55 6.37 26.81
C HIS A 238 7.61 5.15 25.89
N THR A 239 6.70 4.22 26.13
CA THR A 239 6.40 3.14 25.17
C THR A 239 5.52 3.67 24.03
N LYS A 240 5.58 3.01 22.88
CA LYS A 240 4.77 3.37 21.69
C LYS A 240 3.26 3.37 21.98
N GLN A 241 2.79 2.49 22.88
CA GLN A 241 1.39 2.40 23.27
C GLN A 241 0.96 3.54 24.21
N GLU A 242 1.79 3.88 25.20
CA GLU A 242 1.53 5.02 26.09
C GLU A 242 1.45 6.33 25.30
N LEU A 243 2.33 6.49 24.29
CA LEU A 243 2.29 7.65 23.41
C LEU A 243 1.04 7.67 22.53
N TYR A 244 0.66 6.52 21.95
CA TYR A 244 -0.56 6.42 21.15
C TYR A 244 -1.82 6.77 21.95
N ASP A 245 -1.99 6.18 23.14
CA ASP A 245 -3.15 6.43 24.00
C ASP A 245 -3.15 7.86 24.56
N GLY A 246 -1.96 8.38 24.89
CA GLY A 246 -1.76 9.75 25.35
C GLY A 246 -2.07 10.79 24.27
N ALA A 247 -1.67 10.51 23.03
CA ALA A 247 -1.94 11.33 21.87
C ALA A 247 -3.42 11.31 21.47
N ALA A 248 -4.05 10.13 21.46
CA ALA A 248 -5.47 9.97 21.14
C ALA A 248 -6.36 10.79 22.09
N LYS A 249 -6.08 10.78 23.40
CA LYS A 249 -6.81 11.59 24.39
C LYS A 249 -6.67 13.10 24.16
N ARG A 250 -5.53 13.51 23.62
CA ARG A 250 -5.16 14.91 23.41
C ARG A 250 -5.39 15.38 21.97
N ARG A 251 -5.96 14.54 21.10
CA ARG A 251 -6.16 14.80 19.66
C ARG A 251 -4.85 15.15 18.94
N LEU A 252 -3.73 14.60 19.40
CA LEU A 252 -2.45 14.63 18.70
C LEU A 252 -2.39 13.45 17.73
N MET A 253 -1.85 13.66 16.54
CA MET A 253 -1.70 12.61 15.55
C MET A 253 -0.34 11.94 15.74
N GLN A 254 -0.33 10.88 16.55
CA GLN A 254 0.84 10.04 16.72
C GLN A 254 0.42 8.59 16.51
N VAL A 255 1.16 7.87 15.68
CA VAL A 255 0.84 6.48 15.32
C VAL A 255 2.07 5.59 15.51
N PRO A 256 1.94 4.46 16.21
CA PRO A 256 3.06 3.56 16.46
C PRO A 256 3.48 2.87 15.17
N VAL A 257 4.78 2.68 14.97
CA VAL A 257 5.31 1.79 13.93
C VAL A 257 5.13 0.36 14.41
N GLN A 258 4.11 -0.30 13.88
CA GLN A 258 3.73 -1.65 14.32
C GLN A 258 4.62 -2.73 13.69
N SER A 259 5.08 -3.64 14.54
CA SER A 259 5.71 -4.89 14.12
C SER A 259 4.65 -5.96 13.80
N PRO A 260 5.01 -7.06 13.11
CA PRO A 260 4.09 -8.17 12.87
C PRO A 260 3.47 -8.76 14.15
N LYS A 261 4.21 -8.73 15.27
CA LYS A 261 3.70 -9.16 16.58
C LYS A 261 2.61 -8.23 17.08
N ASP A 262 2.83 -6.91 16.99
CA ASP A 262 1.86 -5.91 17.44
C ASP A 262 0.54 -6.00 16.66
N LEU A 263 0.60 -6.33 15.37
CA LEU A 263 -0.59 -6.52 14.54
C LEU A 263 -1.45 -7.70 15.04
N LEU A 264 -0.83 -8.82 15.45
CA LEU A 264 -1.56 -9.98 15.96
C LEU A 264 -2.17 -9.73 17.35
N GLU A 265 -1.56 -8.86 18.15
CA GLU A 265 -2.00 -8.49 19.50
C GLU A 265 -2.89 -7.22 19.52
N SER A 266 -3.22 -6.68 18.34
CA SER A 266 -3.98 -5.43 18.20
C SER A 266 -5.45 -5.63 18.60
N THR A 267 -5.88 -4.91 19.63
CA THR A 267 -7.26 -4.91 20.12
C THR A 267 -8.26 -4.49 19.04
N GLN A 268 -7.87 -3.56 18.18
CA GLN A 268 -8.72 -3.09 17.09
C GLN A 268 -8.92 -4.18 16.02
N LEU A 269 -7.85 -4.89 15.64
CA LEU A 269 -7.95 -5.96 14.64
C LEU A 269 -8.70 -7.18 15.19
N GLU A 270 -8.56 -7.46 16.48
CA GLU A 270 -9.35 -8.49 17.16
C GLU A 270 -10.83 -8.11 17.23
N ALA A 271 -11.16 -6.87 17.61
CA ALA A 271 -12.54 -6.38 17.64
C ALA A 271 -13.22 -6.40 16.25
N LEU A 272 -12.43 -6.23 15.19
CA LEU A 272 -12.89 -6.34 13.80
C LEU A 272 -12.99 -7.80 13.30
N GLY A 273 -12.51 -8.78 14.06
CA GLY A 273 -12.42 -10.17 13.62
C GLY A 273 -11.53 -10.33 12.38
N TYR A 274 -10.47 -9.51 12.27
CA TYR A 274 -9.63 -9.45 11.07
C TYR A 274 -8.89 -10.75 10.81
N PHE A 275 -8.35 -11.40 11.84
CA PHE A 275 -7.66 -12.68 11.68
C PHE A 275 -8.66 -13.84 11.76
N VAL A 276 -8.65 -14.68 10.72
CA VAL A 276 -9.55 -15.83 10.61
C VAL A 276 -8.75 -17.11 10.67
N ASP A 277 -9.21 -18.04 11.49
CA ASP A 277 -8.65 -19.38 11.60
C ASP A 277 -9.13 -20.26 10.44
N VAL A 278 -8.19 -20.80 9.66
CA VAL A 278 -8.46 -21.68 8.51
C VAL A 278 -7.89 -23.07 8.81
N GLU A 279 -8.75 -24.08 8.78
CA GLU A 279 -8.35 -25.47 9.00
C GLU A 279 -7.64 -26.04 7.77
N HIS A 280 -6.52 -26.72 8.01
CA HIS A 280 -5.75 -27.47 7.02
C HIS A 280 -5.73 -28.95 7.40
N PRO A 281 -6.72 -29.76 6.96
CA PRO A 281 -6.79 -31.19 7.28
C PRO A 281 -5.53 -31.96 6.88
N GLU A 282 -4.88 -31.57 5.78
CA GLU A 282 -3.66 -32.18 5.26
C GLU A 282 -2.44 -31.95 6.14
N LEU A 283 -2.42 -30.87 6.92
CA LEU A 283 -1.36 -30.54 7.88
C LEU A 283 -1.75 -30.89 9.33
N GLY A 284 -3.02 -31.24 9.57
CA GLY A 284 -3.56 -31.46 10.92
C GLY A 284 -3.50 -30.22 11.81
N THR A 285 -3.47 -29.02 11.22
CA THR A 285 -3.32 -27.75 11.94
C THR A 285 -4.30 -26.70 11.45
N THR A 286 -4.55 -25.71 12.29
CA THR A 286 -5.30 -24.51 11.94
C THR A 286 -4.32 -23.35 11.84
N LEU A 287 -4.39 -22.59 10.75
CA LEU A 287 -3.51 -21.45 10.50
C LEU A 287 -4.32 -20.15 10.51
N LYS A 288 -3.73 -19.09 11.07
CA LYS A 288 -4.35 -17.75 11.07
C LYS A 288 -4.04 -17.03 9.77
N TYR A 289 -5.11 -16.64 9.06
CA TYR A 289 -5.05 -15.87 7.82
C TYR A 289 -5.50 -14.44 8.06
N PRO A 290 -4.93 -13.44 7.34
CA PRO A 290 -5.55 -12.14 7.23
C PRO A 290 -6.91 -12.28 6.52
N GLY A 291 -7.96 -11.79 7.14
CA GLY A 291 -9.33 -11.86 6.66
C GLY A 291 -9.69 -10.71 5.72
N ALA A 292 -10.97 -10.31 5.74
CA ALA A 292 -11.46 -9.28 4.84
C ALA A 292 -10.68 -7.99 5.08
N PRO A 293 -10.26 -7.26 4.04
CA PRO A 293 -9.81 -5.89 4.23
C PRO A 293 -10.97 -5.11 4.88
N CYS A 294 -10.66 -4.21 5.82
CA CYS A 294 -11.52 -3.74 6.93
C CYS A 294 -12.86 -3.02 6.56
N TYR A 295 -13.46 -3.29 5.41
CA TYR A 295 -14.80 -2.87 5.01
C TYR A 295 -15.83 -3.98 5.28
N LEU A 296 -16.70 -3.75 6.27
CA LEU A 296 -17.87 -4.60 6.52
C LEU A 296 -18.96 -4.26 5.50
N ILE A 297 -19.02 -5.00 4.39
CA ILE A 297 -20.12 -4.88 3.42
C ILE A 297 -21.34 -5.60 4.00
N SER A 298 -22.29 -4.83 4.53
CA SER A 298 -23.45 -5.35 5.27
C SER A 298 -24.35 -6.29 4.46
N LYS A 299 -24.47 -6.08 3.14
CA LYS A 299 -25.33 -6.88 2.26
C LYS A 299 -24.65 -8.14 1.71
N THR A 300 -23.33 -8.13 1.56
CA THR A 300 -22.55 -9.22 0.95
C THR A 300 -21.25 -9.38 1.75
N PRO A 301 -21.31 -9.95 2.95
CA PRO A 301 -20.15 -10.05 3.82
C PRO A 301 -19.13 -11.00 3.20
N TRP A 302 -17.89 -10.52 3.04
CA TRP A 302 -16.78 -11.34 2.60
C TRP A 302 -16.38 -12.34 3.70
N ARG A 303 -16.11 -13.59 3.32
CA ARG A 303 -15.63 -14.63 4.23
C ARG A 303 -14.68 -15.58 3.50
N ILE A 304 -13.64 -16.04 4.18
CA ILE A 304 -12.84 -17.17 3.71
C ILE A 304 -13.72 -18.42 3.82
N SER A 305 -14.06 -19.02 2.69
CA SER A 305 -14.95 -20.19 2.64
C SER A 305 -14.18 -21.50 2.72
N ARG A 306 -12.97 -21.56 2.17
CA ARG A 306 -12.14 -22.76 2.09
C ARG A 306 -10.66 -22.40 2.12
N ARG A 307 -9.82 -23.37 2.51
CA ARG A 307 -8.37 -23.30 2.32
C ARG A 307 -7.99 -23.25 0.83
N PRO A 308 -6.77 -22.82 0.49
CA PRO A 308 -6.24 -23.00 -0.85
C PRO A 308 -6.37 -24.46 -1.32
N PRO A 309 -6.83 -24.71 -2.56
CA PRO A 309 -7.01 -26.06 -3.07
C PRO A 309 -5.68 -26.77 -3.28
N LEU A 310 -5.67 -28.10 -3.14
CA LEU A 310 -4.57 -28.95 -3.56
C LEU A 310 -4.53 -29.04 -5.09
N ILE A 311 -3.37 -29.42 -5.63
CA ILE A 311 -3.18 -29.62 -7.06
C ILE A 311 -4.19 -30.68 -7.54
N GLY A 312 -5.08 -30.26 -8.44
CA GLY A 312 -6.09 -31.13 -9.04
C GLY A 312 -7.29 -31.51 -8.16
N GLU A 313 -7.45 -30.93 -6.97
CA GLU A 313 -8.51 -31.28 -6.01
C GLU A 313 -9.92 -31.20 -6.62
N HIS A 314 -10.15 -30.17 -7.44
CA HIS A 314 -11.46 -29.90 -8.06
C HIS A 314 -11.56 -30.38 -9.51
N ASN A 315 -10.59 -31.14 -10.04
CA ASN A 315 -10.63 -31.60 -11.43
C ASN A 315 -11.91 -32.40 -11.73
N SER A 316 -12.28 -33.34 -10.85
CA SER A 316 -13.48 -34.15 -11.07
C SER A 316 -14.76 -33.31 -10.98
N GLU A 317 -14.78 -32.27 -10.13
CA GLU A 317 -15.92 -31.37 -10.01
C GLU A 317 -16.13 -30.54 -11.28
N ILE A 318 -15.06 -29.92 -11.80
CA ILE A 318 -15.14 -29.06 -12.99
C ILE A 318 -15.38 -29.88 -14.26
N TYR A 319 -14.62 -30.96 -14.47
CA TYR A 319 -14.75 -31.76 -15.70
C TYR A 319 -16.05 -32.58 -15.75
N GLU A 320 -16.48 -33.21 -14.64
CA GLU A 320 -17.71 -34.02 -14.65
C GLU A 320 -18.98 -33.17 -14.51
N LYS A 321 -19.02 -32.19 -13.61
CA LYS A 321 -20.26 -31.45 -13.31
C LYS A 321 -20.46 -30.23 -14.22
N GLU A 322 -19.44 -29.41 -14.41
CA GLU A 322 -19.59 -28.17 -15.19
C GLU A 322 -19.42 -28.40 -16.69
N LEU A 323 -18.44 -29.21 -17.10
CA LEU A 323 -18.18 -29.51 -18.51
C LEU A 323 -18.95 -30.73 -19.02
N GLY A 324 -19.51 -31.55 -18.13
CA GLY A 324 -20.35 -32.70 -18.49
C GLY A 324 -19.57 -33.87 -19.12
N LEU A 325 -18.26 -33.98 -18.86
CA LEU A 325 -17.45 -35.08 -19.38
C LEU A 325 -17.74 -36.38 -18.64
N SER A 326 -17.75 -37.48 -19.38
CA SER A 326 -17.91 -38.82 -18.80
C SER A 326 -16.64 -39.25 -18.05
N ARG A 327 -16.80 -40.16 -17.08
CA ARG A 327 -15.67 -40.76 -16.34
C ARG A 327 -14.65 -41.46 -17.23
N GLU A 328 -15.10 -42.03 -18.35
CA GLU A 328 -14.24 -42.69 -19.33
C GLU A 328 -13.35 -41.67 -20.06
N GLN A 329 -13.92 -40.53 -20.48
CA GLN A 329 -13.15 -39.44 -21.07
C GLN A 329 -12.16 -38.84 -20.08
N LEU A 330 -12.55 -38.73 -18.80
CA LEU A 330 -11.65 -38.25 -17.76
C LEU A 330 -10.49 -39.23 -17.51
N ALA A 331 -10.72 -40.54 -17.60
CA ALA A 331 -9.66 -41.54 -17.50
C ALA A 331 -8.68 -41.46 -18.70
N VAL A 332 -9.19 -41.22 -19.91
CA VAL A 332 -8.37 -41.01 -21.11
C VAL A 332 -7.51 -39.76 -20.96
N LEU A 333 -8.08 -38.63 -20.53
CA LEU A 333 -7.32 -37.39 -20.32
C LEU A 333 -6.21 -37.55 -19.26
N LYS A 334 -6.45 -38.33 -18.20
CA LYS A 334 -5.42 -38.69 -17.21
C LYS A 334 -4.31 -39.55 -17.82
N GLN A 335 -4.65 -40.51 -18.69
CA GLN A 335 -3.67 -41.36 -19.35
C GLN A 335 -2.81 -40.58 -20.36
N GLU A 336 -3.41 -39.60 -21.04
CA GLU A 336 -2.71 -38.71 -21.98
C GLU A 336 -1.87 -37.63 -21.28
N GLY A 337 -1.98 -37.50 -19.95
CA GLY A 337 -1.25 -36.50 -19.16
C GLY A 337 -1.79 -35.07 -19.32
N ALA A 338 -3.02 -34.93 -19.83
CA ALA A 338 -3.68 -33.64 -19.98
C ALA A 338 -4.22 -33.07 -18.66
N ILE A 339 -4.47 -33.93 -17.65
CA ILE A 339 -5.03 -33.57 -16.33
C ILE A 339 -4.43 -34.35 -15.17
#